data_AF-A0A662S197-F1
#
_entry.id   AF-A0A662S197-F1
#
_cell.length_a   1.000
_cell.length_b   1.000
_cell.length_c   1.000
_cell.angle_alpha   90.00
_cell.angle_beta   90.00
_cell.angle_gamma   90.00
#
_symmetry.space_group_name_H-M   'P 1'
#
loop_
_entity.id
_entity.type
_entity.pdbx_description
1 polymer ?
#
loop_
_entity_poly.entity_id
_entity_poly.type
_entity_poly.pdbx_seq_one_letter_code
_entity_poly.pdbx_strand_id
1 'polypeptide(L)'
;MREEEERIMALKPQVCPNCGYINPKEAEFCLKCGYPLTSSAIEKVKELEGSIDKLLESTLNDPRLKKALIEKLGELIKEKGIL
;
A
#
# COMPACT_ATOMS: atom_id res chain seq x y z
N MET A 1 3.75 -33.00 21.53
CA MET A 1 4.32 -31.82 22.23
C MET A 1 4.64 -30.71 21.24
N ARG A 2 5.63 -30.86 20.33
CA ARG A 2 5.96 -29.82 19.32
C ARG A 2 4.81 -29.36 18.42
N GLU A 3 4.03 -30.30 17.87
CA GLU A 3 2.89 -29.93 16.99
C GLU A 3 1.79 -29.13 17.71
N GLU A 4 1.62 -29.36 19.02
CA GLU A 4 0.62 -28.65 19.81
C GLU A 4 1.11 -27.24 20.19
N GLU A 5 2.39 -27.11 20.51
CA GLU A 5 3.04 -25.82 20.74
C GLU A 5 2.99 -24.92 19.48
N GLU A 6 3.24 -25.49 18.30
CA GLU A 6 3.13 -24.78 17.02
C GLU A 6 1.70 -24.31 16.74
N ARG A 7 0.70 -25.17 17.01
CA ARG A 7 -0.72 -24.80 16.88
C ARG A 7 -1.13 -23.67 17.84
N ILE A 8 -0.64 -23.69 19.08
CA ILE A 8 -0.93 -22.62 20.05
C ILE A 8 -0.25 -21.31 19.65
N MET A 9 0.99 -21.37 19.15
CA MET A 9 1.72 -20.20 18.67
C MET A 9 1.02 -19.54 17.48
N ALA A 10 0.46 -20.34 16.58
CA ALA A 10 -0.33 -19.87 15.45
C ALA A 10 -1.59 -19.08 15.89
N LEU A 11 -2.24 -19.55 16.96
CA LEU A 11 -3.42 -18.86 17.51
C LEU A 11 -3.09 -17.56 18.26
N LYS A 12 -1.81 -17.22 18.48
CA LYS A 12 -1.43 -16.04 19.26
C LYS A 12 -1.70 -14.73 18.48
N PRO A 13 -2.68 -13.92 18.87
CA PRO A 13 -3.05 -12.75 18.10
C PRO A 13 -1.95 -11.66 18.13
N GLN A 14 -1.94 -10.82 17.11
CA GLN A 14 -1.08 -9.65 17.00
C GLN A 14 -1.89 -8.37 16.77
N VAL A 15 -1.47 -7.28 17.42
CA VAL A 15 -2.10 -5.97 17.28
C VAL A 15 -1.48 -5.24 16.08
N CYS A 16 -2.31 -4.74 15.18
CA CYS A 16 -1.87 -3.92 14.06
C CYS A 16 -1.28 -2.60 14.57
N PRO A 17 -0.02 -2.25 14.24
CA PRO A 17 0.61 -1.03 14.73
C PRO A 17 0.01 0.24 14.09
N ASN A 18 -0.64 0.13 12.93
CA ASN A 18 -1.22 1.27 12.22
C ASN A 18 -2.61 1.66 12.75
N CYS A 19 -3.46 0.69 13.09
CA CYS A 19 -4.86 0.97 13.46
C CYS A 19 -5.34 0.31 14.75
N GLY A 20 -4.49 -0.45 15.44
CA GLY A 20 -4.81 -1.11 16.71
C GLY A 20 -5.69 -2.36 16.61
N TYR A 21 -6.13 -2.77 15.41
CA TYR A 21 -6.96 -3.97 15.25
C TYR A 21 -6.20 -5.26 15.62
N ILE A 22 -6.87 -6.20 16.28
CA ILE A 22 -6.30 -7.50 16.65
C ILE A 22 -6.47 -8.48 15.49
N ASN A 23 -5.37 -9.05 15.01
CA ASN A 23 -5.34 -9.98 13.87
C ASN A 23 -4.77 -11.35 14.31
N PRO A 24 -5.09 -12.44 13.58
CA PRO A 24 -4.40 -13.72 13.70
C PRO A 24 -2.88 -13.60 13.46
N LYS A 25 -2.07 -14.53 13.96
CA LYS A 25 -0.62 -14.45 13.81
C LYS A 25 -0.17 -14.60 12.36
N GLU A 26 -0.92 -15.39 11.59
CA GLU A 26 -0.66 -15.74 10.19
C GLU A 26 -1.07 -14.63 9.22
N ALA A 27 -1.80 -13.60 9.70
CA ALA A 27 -2.26 -12.53 8.84
C ALA A 27 -1.06 -11.77 8.25
N GLU A 28 -0.88 -11.83 6.92
CA GLU A 28 0.13 -11.05 6.21
C GLU A 28 -0.21 -9.55 6.19
N PHE A 29 -1.50 -9.21 6.17
CA PHE A 29 -2.02 -7.85 6.15
C PHE A 29 -3.11 -7.68 7.20
N CYS A 30 -3.27 -6.46 7.71
CA CYS A 30 -4.33 -6.15 8.65
C CYS A 30 -5.71 -6.26 7.99
N LEU A 31 -6.59 -7.08 8.56
CA LEU A 31 -7.94 -7.31 8.05
C LEU A 31 -8.86 -6.07 8.13
N LYS A 32 -8.45 -5.02 8.86
CA LYS A 32 -9.19 -3.77 8.99
C LYS A 32 -8.67 -2.64 8.11
N CYS A 33 -7.35 -2.47 8.00
CA CYS A 33 -6.76 -1.31 7.30
C CYS A 33 -5.78 -1.67 6.19
N GLY A 34 -5.51 -2.95 5.95
CA GLY A 34 -4.58 -3.39 4.89
C GLY A 34 -3.09 -3.21 5.22
N TYR A 35 -2.73 -2.70 6.40
CA TYR A 35 -1.32 -2.52 6.77
C TYR A 35 -0.56 -3.86 6.75
N PRO A 36 0.61 -3.97 6.10
CA PRO A 36 1.38 -5.21 6.04
C PRO A 36 1.97 -5.53 7.42
N LEU A 37 1.70 -6.74 7.92
CA LEU A 37 2.06 -7.17 9.28
C LEU A 37 3.32 -8.05 9.31
N THR A 38 3.75 -8.59 8.17
CA THR A 38 4.93 -9.45 8.05
C THR A 38 6.01 -8.81 7.19
N SER A 39 7.28 -9.18 7.41
CA SER A 39 8.38 -8.68 6.58
C SER A 39 8.19 -8.99 5.09
N SER A 40 7.68 -10.18 4.77
CA SER A 40 7.38 -10.56 3.38
C SER A 40 6.30 -9.67 2.77
N ALA A 41 5.22 -9.37 3.51
CA ALA A 41 4.18 -8.45 3.05
C ALA A 41 4.74 -7.02 2.85
N ILE A 42 5.60 -6.55 3.75
CA ILE A 42 6.27 -5.26 3.63
C ILE A 42 7.16 -5.21 2.38
N GLU A 43 7.95 -6.26 2.11
CA GLU A 43 8.80 -6.36 0.92
C GLU A 43 7.99 -6.36 -0.37
N LYS A 44 6.90 -7.15 -0.44
CA LYS A 44 5.97 -7.16 -1.59
C LYS A 44 5.40 -5.76 -1.86
N VAL A 45 4.99 -5.03 -0.83
CA VAL A 45 4.46 -3.66 -0.98
C VAL A 45 5.53 -2.73 -1.53
N LYS A 46 6.76 -2.76 -1.01
CA LYS A 46 7.87 -1.92 -1.50
C LYS A 46 8.22 -2.20 -2.96
N GLU A 47 8.21 -3.47 -3.37
CA GLU A 47 8.46 -3.85 -4.76
C GLU A 47 7.37 -3.30 -5.70
N LEU A 48 6.11 -3.39 -5.28
CA LEU A 48 4.97 -2.82 -6.02
C LEU A 48 5.07 -1.30 -6.11
N GLU A 49 5.36 -0.61 -5.01
CA GLU A 49 5.56 0.85 -4.99
C GLU A 49 6.64 1.27 -5.99
N GLY A 50 7.80 0.60 -5.97
CA GLY A 50 8.88 0.88 -6.92
C GLY A 50 8.52 0.59 -8.38
N SER A 51 7.59 -0.34 -8.63
CA SER A 51 7.08 -0.61 -9.97
C SER A 51 6.08 0.47 -10.42
N ILE A 52 5.23 0.96 -9.51
CA ILE A 52 4.29 2.06 -9.75
C ILE A 52 5.04 3.34 -10.13
N ASP A 53 6.12 3.67 -9.42
CA ASP A 53 6.92 4.86 -9.71
C ASP A 53 7.48 4.85 -11.14
N LYS A 54 8.02 3.70 -11.57
CA LYS A 54 8.54 3.52 -12.94
C LYS A 54 7.44 3.63 -13.99
N LEU A 55 6.26 3.09 -13.70
CA LEU A 55 5.11 3.19 -14.58
C LEU A 55 4.61 4.63 -14.67
N LEU A 56 4.54 5.33 -13.54
CA LEU A 56 4.16 6.75 -13.49
C LEU A 56 5.13 7.60 -14.29
N GLU A 57 6.44 7.42 -14.11
CA GLU A 57 7.46 8.13 -14.87
C GLU A 57 7.31 7.89 -16.37
N SER A 58 7.17 6.64 -16.78
CA SER A 58 6.97 6.26 -18.18
C SER A 58 5.67 6.88 -18.75
N THR A 59 4.60 6.88 -17.96
CA THR A 59 3.30 7.45 -18.33
C THR A 59 3.38 8.97 -18.49
N LEU A 60 4.07 9.66 -17.60
CA LEU A 60 4.25 11.12 -17.65
C LEU A 60 5.23 11.57 -18.74
N ASN A 61 6.09 10.67 -19.21
CA ASN A 61 6.99 10.94 -20.33
C ASN A 61 6.32 10.76 -21.70
N ASP A 62 5.13 10.14 -21.78
CA ASP A 62 4.32 10.16 -22.99
C ASP A 62 3.82 11.60 -23.27
N PRO A 63 4.16 12.22 -24.40
CA PRO A 63 3.80 13.61 -24.68
C PRO A 63 2.28 13.87 -24.73
N ARG A 64 1.48 12.88 -25.15
CA ARG A 64 0.02 13.02 -25.24
C ARG A 64 -0.58 13.04 -23.83
N LEU A 65 -0.15 12.13 -22.97
CA LEU A 65 -0.61 12.07 -21.58
C LEU A 65 -0.13 13.27 -20.77
N LYS A 66 1.14 13.68 -20.93
CA LYS A 66 1.68 14.87 -20.28
C LYS A 66 0.90 16.13 -20.63
N LYS A 67 0.60 16.31 -21.93
CA LYS A 67 -0.19 17.46 -22.39
C LYS A 67 -1.59 17.45 -21.78
N ALA A 68 -2.29 16.31 -21.86
CA ALA A 68 -3.63 16.18 -21.29
C ALA A 68 -3.65 16.44 -19.77
N LEU A 69 -2.63 15.99 -19.05
CA LEU A 69 -2.49 16.25 -17.61
C LEU A 69 -2.28 17.74 -17.32
N ILE A 70 -1.39 18.42 -18.06
CA ILE A 70 -1.13 19.85 -17.89
C ILE A 70 -2.41 20.67 -18.15
N GLU A 71 -3.14 20.36 -19.22
CA GLU A 71 -4.41 21.00 -19.54
C GLU A 71 -5.40 20.83 -18.39
N LYS A 72 -5.56 19.60 -17.88
CA LYS A 72 -6.50 19.34 -16.77
C LYS A 72 -6.10 20.03 -15.47
N LEU A 73 -4.81 20.04 -15.15
CA LEU A 73 -4.31 20.76 -13.97
C LEU A 73 -4.54 22.27 -14.10
N GLY A 74 -4.37 22.83 -15.31
CA GLY A 74 -4.68 24.23 -15.60
C GLY A 74 -6.14 24.60 -15.36
N GLU A 75 -7.08 23.72 -15.74
CA GLU A 75 -8.51 23.89 -15.43
C GLU A 75 -8.76 23.89 -13.91
N LEU A 76 -8.23 22.90 -13.20
CA LEU A 76 -8.43 22.74 -11.75
C LEU A 76 -7.84 23.91 -10.94
N ILE A 77 -6.69 24.43 -11.36
CA ILE A 77 -6.07 25.61 -10.71
C ILE A 77 -6.99 26.82 -10.81
N LYS A 78 -7.58 27.05 -12.01
CA LYS A 78 -8.55 28.13 -12.23
C LYS A 78 -9.82 27.92 -11.41
N GLU A 79 -10.38 26.71 -11.40
CA GLU A 79 -11.59 26.37 -10.64
C GLU A 79 -11.43 26.56 -9.13
N LYS A 80 -10.25 26.24 -8.59
CA LYS A 80 -9.94 26.36 -7.17
C LYS A 80 -9.40 27.74 -6.77
N GLY A 81 -9.17 28.65 -7.72
CA GLY A 81 -8.60 29.98 -7.46
C GLY A 81 -7.21 29.94 -6.82
N ILE A 82 -6.41 28.91 -7.15
CA ILE A 82 -5.05 28.76 -6.61
C ILE A 82 -4.08 29.74 -7.29
N LEU A 83 -4.36 30.10 -8.55
CA LEU A 83 -3.69 31.13 -9.35
C LEU A 83 -4.70 31.84 -10.25
#